data_AF-A0A7J6S3A2-F1
#
_entry.id   AF-A0A7J6S3A2-F1
#
_cell.length_a   1.000
_cell.length_b   1.000
_cell.length_c   1.000
_cell.angle_alpha   90.00
_cell.angle_beta   90.00
_cell.angle_gamma   90.00
#
_symmetry.space_group_name_H-M   'P 1'
#
loop_
_entity.id
_entity.type
_entity.pdbx_description
1 polymer ?
#
loop_
_entity_poly.entity_id
_entity_poly.type
_entity_poly.pdbx_seq_one_letter_code
_entity_poly.pdbx_strand_id
1 'polypeptide(L)'
;MFRYLPPSLSHLEPLEGLNDEDAAKLTKVTPYIKDKMQREGLALITFTGPYNFFRWTFTSPRNVRYDDVDIVLNDIDRIGRDFVYTD
;
A
#
# COMPACT_ATOMS: atom_id res chain seq x y z
N MET A 1 -3.03 10.32 2.52
CA MET A 1 -2.02 9.67 1.64
C MET A 1 -1.06 8.92 2.53
N PHE A 2 -0.67 7.71 2.16
CA PHE A 2 0.19 6.87 3.01
C PHE A 2 0.95 5.83 2.17
N ARG A 3 2.08 5.35 2.68
CA ARG A 3 2.78 4.16 2.16
C ARG A 3 2.54 3.02 3.13
N TYR A 4 2.46 1.80 2.61
CA TYR A 4 2.54 0.61 3.43
C TYR A 4 3.98 0.12 3.45
N LEU A 5 4.53 -0.14 4.63
CA LEU A 5 5.86 -0.72 4.78
C LEU A 5 5.70 -2.18 5.24
N PRO A 6 5.99 -3.17 4.39
CA PRO A 6 5.87 -4.57 4.76
C PRO A 6 6.95 -4.97 5.77
N PRO A 7 6.69 -5.98 6.63
CA PRO A 7 7.68 -6.47 7.59
C PRO A 7 9.01 -6.88 6.95
N SER A 8 8.99 -7.41 5.72
CA SER A 8 10.20 -7.78 4.97
C SER A 8 11.11 -6.59 4.65
N LEU A 9 10.56 -5.36 4.61
CA LEU A 9 11.29 -4.12 4.34
C LEU A 9 11.37 -3.20 5.56
N SER A 10 11.03 -3.67 6.77
CA SER A 10 11.01 -2.82 7.97
C SER A 10 12.39 -2.24 8.34
N HIS A 11 13.48 -2.84 7.85
CA HIS A 11 14.84 -2.35 8.02
C HIS A 11 15.14 -1.07 7.23
N LEU A 12 14.25 -0.65 6.33
CA LEU A 12 14.38 0.57 5.54
C LEU A 12 13.91 1.84 6.28
N GLU A 13 13.45 1.74 7.54
CA GLU A 13 13.10 2.93 8.32
C GLU A 13 14.35 3.67 8.82
N PRO A 14 14.41 5.02 8.69
CA PRO A 14 13.43 5.90 8.06
C PRO A 14 13.51 5.88 6.51
N LEU A 15 12.37 6.05 5.84
CA LEU A 15 12.27 6.01 4.36
C LEU A 15 12.93 7.22 3.62
N GLU A 16 13.71 8.03 4.33
CA GLU A 16 14.41 9.20 3.80
C GLU A 16 15.84 8.82 3.43
N GLY A 17 16.31 9.22 2.25
CA GLY A 17 17.67 8.92 1.79
C GLY A 17 17.89 7.46 1.36
N LEU A 18 16.82 6.74 1.00
CA LEU A 18 16.94 5.40 0.42
C LEU A 18 17.83 5.43 -0.82
N ASN A 19 18.72 4.46 -0.93
CA ASN A 19 19.46 4.22 -2.16
C ASN A 19 18.50 3.74 -3.27
N ASP A 20 18.98 3.74 -4.52
CA ASP A 20 18.15 3.41 -5.69
C ASP A 20 17.59 1.97 -5.64
N GLU A 21 18.32 1.04 -5.04
CA GLU A 21 17.90 -0.36 -4.91
C GLU A 21 16.71 -0.49 -3.94
N ASP A 22 16.81 0.09 -2.76
CA ASP A 22 15.77 0.05 -1.74
C ASP A 22 14.54 0.89 -2.13
N ALA A 23 14.79 2.02 -2.82
CA ALA A 23 13.76 2.77 -3.52
C ALA A 23 12.98 1.91 -4.53
N ALA A 24 13.69 1.13 -5.35
CA ALA A 24 13.07 0.23 -6.32
C ALA A 24 12.26 -0.89 -5.64
N LYS A 25 12.76 -1.46 -4.54
CA LYS A 25 12.04 -2.44 -3.71
C LYS A 25 10.73 -1.86 -3.18
N LEU A 26 10.80 -0.71 -2.53
CA LEU A 26 9.64 -0.05 -1.94
C LEU A 26 8.59 0.34 -2.99
N THR A 27 9.03 0.79 -4.18
CA THR A 27 8.14 1.17 -5.29
C THR A 27 7.23 0.02 -5.75
N LYS A 28 7.65 -1.25 -5.57
CA LYS A 28 6.86 -2.43 -5.97
C LYS A 28 5.76 -2.80 -4.96
N VAL A 29 5.83 -2.33 -3.72
CA VAL A 29 4.90 -2.73 -2.63
C VAL A 29 3.46 -2.34 -2.95
N THR A 30 3.21 -1.07 -3.27
CA THR A 30 1.86 -0.56 -3.50
C THR A 30 1.19 -1.16 -4.74
N PRO A 31 1.88 -1.32 -5.90
CA PRO A 31 1.34 -2.08 -7.02
C PRO A 31 0.97 -3.52 -6.69
N TYR A 32 1.79 -4.22 -5.90
CA TYR A 32 1.51 -5.60 -5.46
C TYR A 32 0.20 -5.67 -4.66
N ILE A 33 0.05 -4.79 -3.66
CA ILE A 33 -1.16 -4.74 -2.83
C ILE A 33 -2.38 -4.40 -3.70
N LYS A 34 -2.27 -3.40 -4.59
CA LYS A 34 -3.36 -3.03 -5.50
C LYS A 34 -3.80 -4.19 -6.39
N ASP A 35 -2.88 -4.92 -7.01
CA ASP A 35 -3.20 -6.06 -7.88
C ASP A 35 -3.97 -7.14 -7.12
N LYS A 36 -3.49 -7.55 -5.93
CA LYS A 36 -4.18 -8.52 -5.08
C LYS A 36 -5.56 -8.04 -4.65
N MET A 37 -5.68 -6.80 -4.17
CA MET A 37 -6.98 -6.23 -3.78
C MET A 37 -7.99 -6.21 -4.93
N GLN A 38 -7.53 -5.92 -6.15
CA GLN A 38 -8.39 -5.95 -7.34
C GLN A 38 -8.83 -7.37 -7.72
N ARG A 39 -7.92 -8.35 -7.67
CA ARG A 39 -8.24 -9.75 -7.97
C ARG A 39 -9.20 -10.35 -6.95
N GLU A 40 -9.06 -9.99 -5.68
CA GLU A 40 -9.94 -10.43 -4.59
C GLU A 40 -11.26 -9.62 -4.52
N GLY A 41 -11.41 -8.57 -5.32
CA GLY A 41 -12.64 -7.76 -5.36
C GLY A 41 -12.89 -6.91 -4.11
N LEU A 42 -11.84 -6.53 -3.39
CA LEU A 42 -11.93 -5.87 -2.08
C LEU A 42 -12.19 -4.36 -2.19
N ALA A 43 -11.24 -3.63 -2.80
CA ALA A 43 -11.37 -2.20 -3.03
C ALA A 43 -10.49 -1.74 -4.19
N LEU A 44 -10.83 -0.58 -4.75
CA LEU A 44 -10.05 0.07 -5.80
C LEU A 44 -9.47 1.38 -5.29
N ILE A 45 -8.16 1.38 -5.01
CA ILE A 45 -7.44 2.55 -4.51
C ILE A 45 -6.35 2.94 -5.50
N THR A 46 -6.25 4.23 -5.79
CA THR A 46 -5.21 4.76 -6.67
C THR A 46 -3.90 4.95 -5.90
N PHE A 47 -2.77 4.90 -6.62
CA PHE A 47 -1.47 5.28 -6.08
C PHE A 47 -0.74 6.22 -7.02
N THR A 48 0.18 7.02 -6.50
CA THR A 48 1.00 7.95 -7.28
C THR A 48 2.24 8.40 -6.50
N GLY A 49 3.07 9.23 -7.13
CA GLY A 49 4.22 9.90 -6.51
C GLY A 49 5.41 8.99 -6.21
N PRO A 50 6.40 9.52 -5.48
CA PRO A 50 7.64 8.80 -5.14
C PRO A 50 7.34 7.52 -4.37
N TYR A 51 7.96 6.42 -4.82
CA TYR A 51 7.82 5.08 -4.24
C TYR A 51 6.38 4.57 -4.16
N ASN A 52 5.47 5.11 -4.99
CA ASN A 52 4.06 4.74 -5.08
C ASN A 52 3.34 4.77 -3.71
N PHE A 53 2.85 5.91 -3.26
CA PHE A 53 1.98 5.96 -2.07
C PHE A 53 0.50 5.81 -2.45
N PHE A 54 -0.31 5.24 -1.56
CA PHE A 54 -1.75 5.19 -1.70
C PHE A 54 -2.39 6.57 -1.58
N ARG A 55 -3.25 6.89 -2.56
CA ARG A 55 -4.13 8.04 -2.55
C ARG A 55 -5.58 7.55 -2.55
N TRP A 56 -6.18 7.55 -1.37
CA TRP A 56 -7.59 7.24 -1.20
C TRP A 56 -8.41 8.53 -1.11
N THR A 57 -9.45 8.66 -1.94
CA THR A 57 -10.34 9.81 -1.99
C THR A 57 -11.78 9.37 -1.67
N PHE A 58 -12.42 10.06 -0.73
CA PHE A 58 -13.85 9.88 -0.42
C PHE A 58 -14.64 11.02 -1.04
N THR A 59 -15.47 10.72 -2.03
CA THR A 59 -16.21 11.74 -2.79
C THR A 59 -17.52 12.17 -2.12
N SER A 60 -18.02 11.38 -1.18
CA SER A 60 -19.23 11.66 -0.43
C SER A 60 -19.21 10.96 0.94
N PRO A 61 -19.57 11.64 2.04
CA PRO A 61 -19.67 11.02 3.35
C PRO A 61 -20.85 10.04 3.46
N ARG A 62 -21.76 9.98 2.46
CA ARG A 62 -22.88 9.03 2.47
C ARG A 62 -22.49 7.62 2.05
N ASN A 63 -21.34 7.47 1.39
CA ASN A 63 -20.96 6.25 0.70
C ASN A 63 -19.89 5.44 1.45
N VAL A 64 -19.32 6.02 2.51
CA VAL A 64 -18.24 5.40 3.28
C VAL A 64 -18.46 5.65 4.75
N ARG A 65 -18.39 4.56 5.53
CA ARG A 65 -18.40 4.53 6.98
C ARG A 65 -16.98 4.31 7.50
N TYR A 66 -16.79 4.55 8.80
CA TYR A 66 -15.51 4.24 9.45
C TYR A 66 -15.14 2.75 9.32
N ASP A 67 -16.11 1.85 9.47
CA ASP A 67 -15.89 0.41 9.31
C ASP A 67 -15.38 0.04 7.90
N ASP A 68 -15.82 0.73 6.85
CA ASP A 68 -15.32 0.51 5.48
C ASP A 68 -13.84 0.90 5.38
N VAL A 69 -13.42 1.95 6.09
CA VAL A 69 -12.01 2.36 6.18
C VAL A 69 -11.19 1.31 6.90
N ASP A 70 -11.67 0.83 8.05
CA ASP A 70 -10.98 -0.17 8.84
C ASP A 70 -10.83 -1.51 8.09
N ILE A 71 -11.88 -1.97 7.41
CA ILE A 71 -11.84 -3.18 6.57
C ILE A 71 -10.73 -3.06 5.52
N VAL A 72 -10.70 -1.97 4.78
CA VAL A 72 -9.72 -1.76 3.72
C VAL A 72 -8.29 -1.63 4.26
N LEU A 73 -8.08 -0.94 5.39
CA LEU A 73 -6.76 -0.85 6.00
C LEU A 73 -6.27 -2.21 6.50
N ASN A 74 -7.17 -3.02 7.08
CA ASN A 74 -6.87 -4.38 7.49
C ASN A 74 -6.54 -5.28 6.29
N ASP A 75 -7.24 -5.12 5.17
CA ASP A 75 -6.94 -5.86 3.94
C ASP A 75 -5.58 -5.44 3.33
N ILE A 76 -5.26 -4.14 3.33
CA ILE A 76 -3.94 -3.64 2.91
C ILE A 76 -2.84 -4.27 3.77
N ASP A 77 -3.01 -4.32 5.09
CA ASP A 77 -2.03 -4.90 5.99
C ASP A 77 -1.92 -6.43 5.82
N ARG A 78 -3.06 -7.14 5.76
CA ARG A 78 -3.10 -8.58 5.52
C ARG A 78 -2.36 -8.94 4.23
N ILE A 79 -2.67 -8.26 3.13
CA ILE A 79 -2.05 -8.51 1.82
C ILE A 79 -0.59 -8.08 1.84
N GLY A 80 -0.29 -6.93 2.43
CA GLY A 80 1.05 -6.35 2.45
C GLY A 80 2.06 -7.19 3.23
N ARG A 81 1.64 -7.90 4.28
CA ARG A 81 2.49 -8.84 5.04
C ARG A 81 3.04 -9.99 4.18
N ASP A 82 2.33 -10.36 3.12
CA ASP A 82 2.78 -11.39 2.17
C ASP A 82 3.84 -10.88 1.19
N PHE A 83 4.12 -9.56 1.16
CA PHE A 83 5.11 -9.01 0.25
C PHE A 83 6.51 -9.47 0.65
N VAL A 84 7.13 -10.25 -0.23
CA VAL A 84 8.54 -10.62 -0.16
C VAL A 84 9.17 -10.12 -1.45
N TYR A 85 10.24 -9.33 -1.34
CA TYR A 85 10.99 -8.91 -2.51
C TYR A 85 11.78 -10.11 -3.04
N THR A 86 11.48 -10.54 -4.25
CA THR A 86 12.27 -11.52 -5.00
C THR A 86 12.92 -10.80 -6.18
N ASP A 87 14.22 -11.02 -6.35
CA ASP A 87 15.03 -10.44 -7.43
C ASP A 87 14.52 -10.78 -8.84
#